data_AF-A0A926XA57-F1
#
_entry.id   AF-A0A926XA57-F1
#
_cell.length_a   1.000
_cell.length_b   1.000
_cell.length_c   1.000
_cell.angle_alpha   90.00
_cell.angle_beta   90.00
_cell.angle_gamma   90.00
#
_symmetry.space_group_name_H-M   'P 1'
#
loop_
_entity.id
_entity.type
_entity.pdbx_description
1 polymer ?
#
loop_
_entity_poly.entity_id
_entity_poly.type
_entity_poly.pdbx_seq_one_letter_code
_entity_poly.pdbx_strand_id
1 'polypeptide(L)'
;QVIQSYGTALSAYGLLFLGAHFVWAFSLMFLFSGRGYWQELIESIVWAHNKLKVAPSIQPRALSIIQGRAVGVAHFLLGAIVTIWAFFEARILSIG
;
A
#
# COMPACT_ATOMS: atom_id res chain seq x y z
N GLN A 1 21.90 9.35 7.02
CA GLN A 1 22.35 8.48 5.90
C GLN A 1 21.20 8.25 4.94
N VAL A 2 20.22 7.38 5.23
CA VAL A 2 19.11 7.06 4.30
C VAL A 2 18.31 8.29 3.85
N ILE A 3 17.98 9.23 4.75
CA ILE A 3 17.24 10.46 4.43
C ILE A 3 18.08 11.58 3.77
N GLN A 4 19.41 11.43 3.75
CA GLN A 4 20.35 12.36 3.12
C GLN A 4 21.02 11.72 1.89
N SER A 5 20.47 10.61 1.39
CA SER A 5 21.06 9.83 0.28
C SER A 5 20.74 10.40 -1.11
N TYR A 6 19.86 11.40 -1.19
CA TYR A 6 19.44 12.00 -2.45
C TYR A 6 20.62 12.68 -3.13
N GLY A 7 20.74 12.50 -4.46
CA GLY A 7 21.89 12.99 -5.23
C GLY A 7 23.16 12.14 -5.10
N THR A 8 23.08 10.97 -4.45
CA THR A 8 24.21 10.02 -4.32
C THR A 8 23.86 8.67 -4.94
N ALA A 9 24.86 7.77 -5.03
CA ALA A 9 24.65 6.37 -5.45
C ALA A 9 23.71 5.59 -4.52
N LEU A 10 23.51 6.05 -3.27
CA LEU A 10 22.60 5.42 -2.30
C LEU A 10 21.15 5.95 -2.39
N SER A 11 20.84 6.85 -3.33
CA SER A 11 19.52 7.48 -3.47
C SER A 11 18.36 6.50 -3.63
N ALA A 12 18.60 5.34 -4.25
CA ALA A 12 17.61 4.27 -4.37
C ALA A 12 17.11 3.78 -3.01
N TYR A 13 17.99 3.69 -2.00
CA TYR A 13 17.58 3.32 -0.64
C TYR A 13 16.69 4.41 -0.01
N GLY A 14 16.99 5.69 -0.24
CA GLY A 14 16.12 6.79 0.20
C GLY A 14 14.73 6.75 -0.43
N LEU A 15 14.64 6.45 -1.73
CA LEU A 15 13.38 6.29 -2.43
C LEU A 15 12.59 5.07 -1.92
N LEU A 16 13.25 3.92 -1.78
CA LEU A 16 12.61 2.70 -1.27
C LEU A 16 12.20 2.83 0.19
N PHE A 17 12.97 3.56 1.01
CA PHE A 17 12.60 3.86 2.39
C PHE A 17 11.26 4.59 2.46
N LEU A 18 11.07 5.67 1.68
CA LEU A 18 9.80 6.39 1.65
C LEU A 18 8.66 5.57 1.02
N GLY A 19 8.94 4.87 -0.08
CA GLY A 19 7.96 3.98 -0.72
C GLY A 19 7.47 2.87 0.22
N ALA A 20 8.36 2.30 1.02
CA ALA A 20 8.02 1.28 2.00
C ALA A 20 7.19 1.83 3.16
N HIS A 21 7.45 3.07 3.62
CA HIS A 21 6.58 3.75 4.59
C HIS A 21 5.17 3.95 4.03
N PHE A 22 5.06 4.37 2.77
CA PHE A 22 3.77 4.50 2.10
C PHE A 22 3.02 3.17 2.06
N VAL A 23 3.68 2.09 1.63
CA VAL A 23 3.09 0.74 1.56
C VAL A 23 2.67 0.24 2.95
N TRP A 24 3.49 0.48 3.97
CA TRP A 24 3.16 0.14 5.35
C TRP A 24 1.91 0.90 5.82
N ALA A 25 1.84 2.21 5.61
CA ALA A 25 0.66 3.00 6.01
C ALA A 25 -0.59 2.63 5.21
N PHE A 26 -0.43 2.34 3.91
CA PHE A 26 -1.52 1.86 3.04
C PHE A 26 -2.14 0.56 3.55
N SER A 27 -1.33 -0.32 4.17
CA SER A 27 -1.84 -1.56 4.78
C SER A 27 -2.88 -1.32 5.87
N LEU A 28 -2.75 -0.21 6.62
CA LEU A 28 -3.64 0.11 7.75
C LEU A 28 -5.06 0.40 7.26
N MET A 29 -5.22 0.89 6.02
CA MET A 29 -6.54 1.04 5.40
C MET A 29 -7.30 -0.28 5.40
N PHE A 30 -6.65 -1.41 5.07
CA PHE A 30 -7.29 -2.73 5.05
C PHE A 30 -7.43 -3.36 6.43
N LEU A 31 -6.52 -3.06 7.36
CA LEU A 31 -6.51 -3.63 8.70
C LEU A 31 -7.50 -2.95 9.65
N PHE A 32 -7.77 -1.66 9.47
CA PHE A 32 -8.65 -0.88 10.34
C PHE A 32 -10.06 -0.66 9.77
N SER A 33 -10.29 -0.95 8.49
CA SER A 33 -11.63 -0.90 7.88
C SER A 33 -12.21 -2.30 7.65
N GLY A 34 -13.52 -2.35 7.42
CA GLY A 34 -14.25 -3.59 7.15
C GLY A 34 -14.88 -3.60 5.75
N ARG A 35 -15.22 -4.80 5.28
CA ARG A 35 -15.84 -5.02 3.96
C ARG A 35 -17.12 -4.21 3.74
N GLY A 36 -17.95 -4.04 4.78
CA GLY A 36 -19.27 -3.37 4.67
C GLY A 36 -19.15 -1.94 4.12
N TYR A 37 -18.28 -1.13 4.73
CA TYR A 37 -18.00 0.23 4.28
C TYR A 37 -17.61 0.30 2.79
N TRP A 38 -16.67 -0.56 2.37
CA TRP A 38 -16.23 -0.59 0.98
C TRP A 38 -17.30 -1.09 0.01
N GLN A 39 -18.17 -2.00 0.45
CA GLN A 39 -19.24 -2.52 -0.38
C GLN A 39 -20.32 -1.45 -0.63
N GLU A 40 -20.71 -0.67 0.39
CA GLU A 40 -21.65 0.45 0.25
C GLU A 40 -21.08 1.58 -0.63
N LEU A 41 -19.78 1.87 -0.52
CA LEU A 41 -19.10 2.79 -1.42
C LEU A 41 -19.12 2.30 -2.87
N ILE A 42 -18.82 1.02 -3.11
CA ILE A 42 -18.87 0.41 -4.44
C ILE A 42 -20.28 0.50 -5.02
N GLU A 43 -21.34 0.32 -4.21
CA GLU A 43 -22.73 0.44 -4.67
C GLU A 43 -23.06 1.85 -5.16
N SER A 44 -22.58 2.87 -4.46
CA SER A 44 -22.71 4.27 -4.89
C SER A 44 -21.95 4.54 -6.21
N ILE A 45 -20.77 3.96 -6.38
CA ILE A 45 -19.97 4.08 -7.61
C ILE A 45 -20.65 3.34 -8.77
N VAL A 46 -21.18 2.14 -8.53
CA VAL A 46 -21.90 1.34 -9.54
C VAL A 46 -23.19 2.04 -9.97
N TRP A 47 -23.89 2.72 -9.07
CA TRP A 47 -25.02 3.58 -9.43
C TRP A 47 -24.60 4.63 -10.47
N ALA A 48 -23.47 5.31 -10.28
CA ALA A 48 -22.97 6.30 -11.23
C ALA A 48 -22.58 5.67 -12.59
N HIS A 49 -21.95 4.49 -12.59
CA HIS A 49 -21.61 3.76 -13.83
C HIS A 49 -22.86 3.34 -14.62
N ASN A 50 -23.93 2.94 -13.93
CA ASN A 50 -25.20 2.58 -14.56
C ASN A 50 -25.87 3.80 -15.23
N LYS A 51 -25.77 5.00 -14.65
CA LYS A 51 -26.30 6.23 -15.26
C LYS A 51 -25.65 6.54 -16.60
N LEU A 52 -24.37 6.23 -16.75
CA LEU A 52 -23.63 6.40 -17.99
C LEU A 52 -23.63 5.16 -18.89
N LYS A 53 -24.31 4.08 -18.49
CA LYS A 53 -24.34 2.78 -19.20
C LYS A 53 -22.94 2.19 -19.46
N VAL A 54 -22.00 2.43 -18.56
CA VAL A 54 -20.62 1.88 -18.59
C VAL A 54 -20.36 0.91 -17.44
N ALA A 55 -21.42 0.39 -16.82
CA ALA A 55 -21.27 -0.62 -15.78
C ALA A 55 -20.73 -1.94 -16.38
N PRO A 56 -19.76 -2.59 -15.72
CA PRO A 56 -19.24 -3.87 -16.18
C PRO A 56 -20.30 -4.98 -16.03
N SER A 57 -20.18 -6.03 -16.84
CA SER A 57 -21.06 -7.22 -16.74
C SER A 57 -20.77 -8.07 -15.50
N ILE A 58 -19.50 -8.13 -15.07
CA ILE A 58 -19.08 -8.79 -13.83
C ILE A 58 -19.29 -7.81 -12.68
N GLN A 59 -20.10 -8.20 -11.69
CA GLN A 59 -20.45 -7.33 -10.58
C GLN A 59 -19.22 -7.05 -9.69
N PRO A 60 -18.83 -5.78 -9.49
CA PRO A 60 -17.75 -5.44 -8.59
C PRO A 60 -18.18 -5.67 -7.14
N ARG A 61 -17.31 -6.30 -6.36
CA ARG A 61 -17.52 -6.59 -4.94
C ARG A 61 -16.28 -6.17 -4.16
N ALA A 62 -16.50 -5.67 -2.94
CA ALA A 62 -15.41 -5.49 -1.99
C ALA A 62 -14.78 -6.84 -1.66
N LEU A 63 -13.47 -6.83 -1.35
CA LEU A 63 -12.71 -8.02 -0.95
C LEU A 63 -13.42 -8.79 0.17
N SER A 64 -13.27 -10.12 0.17
CA SER A 64 -13.74 -10.92 1.30
C SER A 64 -13.00 -10.54 2.59
N ILE A 65 -13.57 -10.84 3.75
CA ILE A 65 -12.96 -10.50 5.05
C ILE A 65 -11.56 -11.10 5.17
N ILE A 66 -11.38 -12.36 4.75
CA ILE A 66 -10.08 -13.04 4.78
C ILE A 66 -9.12 -12.43 3.75
N GLN A 67 -9.57 -12.10 2.55
CA GLN A 67 -8.73 -11.42 1.56
C GLN A 67 -8.30 -10.03 2.03
N GLY A 68 -9.19 -9.23 2.63
CA GLY A 68 -8.84 -7.92 3.19
C GLY A 68 -7.75 -8.03 4.26
N ARG A 69 -7.87 -9.02 5.16
CA ARG A 69 -6.82 -9.32 6.16
C ARG A 69 -5.51 -9.76 5.50
N ALA A 70 -5.58 -10.63 4.49
CA ALA A 70 -4.41 -11.12 3.77
C ALA A 70 -3.68 -9.98 3.01
N VAL A 71 -4.43 -9.11 2.34
CA VAL A 71 -3.89 -7.91 1.66
C VAL A 71 -3.27 -6.97 2.68
N GLY A 72 -3.95 -6.72 3.81
CA GLY A 72 -3.43 -5.91 4.91
C GLY A 72 -2.09 -6.43 5.44
N VAL A 73 -2.02 -7.71 5.84
CA VAL A 73 -0.76 -8.26 6.37
C VAL A 73 0.34 -8.32 5.32
N ALA A 74 0.02 -8.59 4.05
CA ALA A 74 1.01 -8.60 2.98
C ALA A 74 1.69 -7.23 2.80
N HIS A 75 0.91 -6.15 2.74
CA HIS A 75 1.45 -4.78 2.64
C HIS A 75 2.14 -4.34 3.92
N PHE A 76 1.61 -4.73 5.09
CA PHE A 76 2.22 -4.40 6.38
C PHE A 76 3.63 -4.99 6.48
N LEU A 77 3.77 -6.28 6.18
CA LEU A 77 5.06 -6.96 6.23
C LEU A 77 6.02 -6.42 5.15
N LEU A 78 5.55 -6.26 3.92
CA LEU A 78 6.36 -5.71 2.83
C LEU A 78 6.90 -4.33 3.18
N GLY A 79 6.02 -3.42 3.61
CA GLY A 79 6.40 -2.06 3.98
C GLY A 79 7.36 -2.02 5.18
N ALA A 80 7.11 -2.82 6.22
CA ALA A 80 7.99 -2.87 7.39
C ALA A 80 9.39 -3.43 7.05
N ILE A 81 9.45 -4.57 6.34
CA ILE A 81 10.70 -5.23 5.99
C ILE A 81 11.54 -4.35 5.06
N VAL A 82 10.93 -3.76 4.02
CA VAL A 82 11.67 -2.91 3.06
C VAL A 82 12.12 -1.60 3.72
N THR A 83 11.34 -1.05 4.64
CA THR A 83 11.76 0.12 5.44
C THR A 83 13.04 -0.17 6.23
N ILE A 84 13.06 -1.31 6.93
CA ILE A 84 14.20 -1.73 7.73
C ILE A 84 15.41 -2.05 6.85
N TRP A 85 15.19 -2.78 5.74
CA TRP A 85 16.23 -3.09 4.76
C TRP A 85 16.88 -1.82 4.20
N ALA A 86 16.07 -0.87 3.72
CA ALA A 86 16.59 0.37 3.14
C ALA A 86 17.34 1.22 4.16
N PHE A 87 16.88 1.22 5.42
CA PHE A 87 17.57 1.90 6.51
C PHE A 87 18.94 1.27 6.80
N PHE A 88 19.01 -0.06 6.96
CA PHE A 88 20.25 -0.74 7.30
C PHE A 88 21.30 -0.64 6.19
N GLU A 89 20.91 -0.91 4.94
CA GLU A 89 21.83 -0.87 3.80
C GLU A 89 22.40 0.54 3.58
N ALA A 90 21.54 1.56 3.56
CA ALA A 90 22.00 2.94 3.41
C ALA A 90 22.87 3.40 4.58
N ARG A 91 22.64 2.87 5.79
CA ARG A 91 23.46 3.18 6.96
C ARG A 91 24.82 2.52 6.86
N ILE A 92 24.88 1.21 6.67
CA ILE A 92 26.14 0.46 6.73
C ILE A 92 27.07 0.81 5.57
N LEU A 93 26.56 0.93 4.34
CA LEU A 93 27.35 1.28 3.15
C LEU A 93 27.90 2.71 3.16
N SER A 94 27.41 3.56 4.07
CA SER A 94 27.85 4.96 4.18
C SER A 94 28.91 5.20 5.27
N ILE A 95 29.15 4.21 6.14
CA ILE A 95 30.07 4.33 7.27
C ILE A 95 31.05 3.16 7.42
N GLY A 96 30.76 2.03 6.76
CA GLY A 96 31.67 0.90 6.62
C GLY A 96 32.57 1.13 5.42
#